data_AF-A0A2V5NR17-F1
#
_entry.id   AF-A0A2V5NR17-F1
#
_cell.length_a   1.000
_cell.length_b   1.000
_cell.length_c   1.000
_cell.angle_alpha   90.00
_cell.angle_beta   90.00
_cell.angle_gamma   90.00
#
_symmetry.space_group_name_H-M   'P 1'
#
loop_
_entity.id
_entity.type
_entity.pdbx_description
1 polymer ?
#
loop_
_entity_poly.entity_id
_entity_poly.type
_entity_poly.pdbx_seq_one_letter_code
_entity_poly.pdbx_strand_id
1 'polypeptide(L)' 'MIADVRQHLEGIPFVPFAIRRSDGHEYPVPTRDHAHISPRGNRVVIFLDEGPAVLLGPIHINSIVDQQPNGE' A
#
# COMPACT_ATOMS: atom_id res chain seq x y z
N MET A 1 -10.17 0.84 5.42
CA MET A 1 -9.09 0.93 4.42
C MET A 1 -7.71 1.13 5.04
N ILE A 2 -7.40 2.19 5.79
CA ILE A 2 -6.05 2.34 6.40
C ILE A 2 -5.68 1.18 7.35
N ALA A 3 -6.63 0.70 8.15
CA ALA A 3 -6.43 -0.46 9.01
C ALA A 3 -6.09 -1.74 8.21
N ASP A 4 -6.61 -1.87 6.99
CA ASP A 4 -6.32 -3.00 6.11
C ASP A 4 -4.90 -2.91 5.56
N VAL A 5 -4.45 -1.71 5.18
CA VAL A 5 -3.06 -1.45 4.79
C VAL A 5 -2.11 -1.77 5.94
N ARG A 6 -2.51 -1.44 7.17
CA ARG A 6 -1.74 -1.78 8.37
C ARG A 6 -1.60 -3.29 8.54
N GLN A 7 -2.69 -4.05 8.39
CA GLN A 7 -2.65 -5.52 8.49
C GLN A 7 -1.67 -6.14 7.47
N HIS A 8 -1.66 -5.66 6.23
CA HIS A 8 -0.73 -6.15 5.22
C HIS A 8 0.72 -5.74 5.51
N LEU A 9 0.96 -4.49 5.97
CA LEU A 9 2.31 -4.02 6.30
C LEU A 9 2.92 -4.68 7.54
N GLU A 10 2.10 -5.04 8.51
CA GLU A 10 2.53 -5.70 9.75
C GLU A 10 2.45 -7.24 9.67
N GLY A 11 1.94 -7.78 8.56
CA GLY A 11 1.86 -9.21 8.31
C GLY A 11 3.24 -9.87 8.31
N ILE A 12 3.34 -11.01 9.01
CA ILE A 12 4.55 -11.83 9.04
C ILE A 12 4.15 -13.27 8.64
N PRO A 13 4.66 -13.80 7.52
CA PRO A 13 5.57 -13.15 6.59
C PRO A 13 4.91 -11.98 5.84
N PHE A 14 5.74 -11.01 5.42
CA PHE A 14 5.26 -9.92 4.57
C PHE A 14 4.91 -10.47 3.19
N VAL A 15 3.73 -10.11 2.68
CA VAL A 15 3.28 -10.44 1.33
C VAL A 15 3.19 -9.15 0.52
N PRO A 16 3.84 -9.05 -0.65
CA PRO A 16 3.72 -7.89 -1.53
C PRO A 16 2.26 -7.63 -1.90
N PHE A 17 1.87 -6.36 -1.97
CA PHE A 17 0.52 -5.96 -2.33
C PHE A 17 0.53 -4.62 -3.08
N ALA A 18 -0.59 -4.26 -3.69
CA ALA A 18 -0.80 -2.97 -4.32
C ALA A 18 -2.00 -2.24 -3.69
N ILE A 19 -1.88 -0.91 -3.55
CA ILE A 19 -2.97 -0.05 -3.10
C ILE A 19 -3.64 0.54 -4.34
N ARG A 20 -4.91 0.16 -4.57
CA ARG A 20 -5.72 0.65 -5.68
C ARG A 20 -6.53 1.88 -5.24
N ARG A 21 -6.45 2.95 -6.03
CA ARG A 21 -7.27 4.15 -5.87
C ARG A 21 -8.60 4.04 -6.59
N SER A 22 -9.54 4.90 -6.20
CA SER A 22 -10.86 5.01 -6.84
C SER A 22 -10.80 5.40 -8.31
N ASP A 23 -9.74 6.07 -8.76
CA ASP A 23 -9.50 6.42 -10.17
C ASP A 23 -8.85 5.28 -10.98
N GLY A 24 -8.59 4.12 -10.35
CA GLY A 24 -8.01 2.96 -11.00
C GLY A 24 -6.48 2.89 -10.96
N HIS A 25 -5.79 3.94 -10.50
CA HIS A 25 -4.34 3.88 -10.30
C HIS A 25 -3.96 2.90 -9.18
N GLU A 26 -2.94 2.10 -9.43
CA GLU A 26 -2.38 1.14 -8.48
C GLU A 26 -0.97 1.54 -8.10
N TYR A 27 -0.68 1.48 -6.80
CA TYR A 27 0.65 1.73 -6.29
C TYR A 27 1.20 0.45 -5.66
N PRO A 28 2.24 -0.15 -6.26
CA PRO A 28 2.83 -1.36 -5.74
C PRO A 28 3.59 -1.09 -4.44
N VAL A 29 3.51 -2.03 -3.51
CA VAL A 29 4.25 -2.08 -2.25
C VAL A 29 5.02 -3.41 -2.22
N PRO A 30 6.15 -3.49 -2.94
CA PRO A 30 6.89 -4.75 -3.09
C PRO A 30 7.61 -5.18 -1.80
N THR A 31 7.92 -4.24 -0.91
CA THR A 31 8.50 -4.51 0.41
C THR A 31 7.87 -3.62 1.48
N ARG A 32 8.00 -3.99 2.75
CA ARG A 32 7.46 -3.24 3.90
C ARG A 32 7.92 -1.78 3.95
N ASP A 33 9.12 -1.48 3.46
CA ASP A 33 9.68 -0.12 3.48
C ASP A 33 9.04 0.80 2.42
N HIS A 34 8.39 0.24 1.39
CA HIS A 34 7.72 1.01 0.35
C HIS A 34 6.44 1.70 0.82
N ALA A 35 5.94 1.43 2.02
CA ALA A 35 4.82 2.18 2.57
C ALA A 35 4.93 2.44 4.07
N HIS A 36 4.51 3.64 4.46
CA HIS A 36 4.45 4.06 5.85
C HIS A 36 3.09 4.65 6.19
N ILE A 37 2.52 4.22 7.31
CA ILE A 37 1.30 4.82 7.85
C ILE A 37 1.71 5.94 8.80
N SER A 38 1.21 7.15 8.57
CA SER A 38 1.50 8.29 9.43
C SER A 38 1.22 7.96 10.91
N PRO A 39 1.94 8.54 11.88
CA PRO A 39 1.73 8.25 13.30
C PRO A 39 0.29 8.45 13.77
N ARG A 40 -0.45 9.36 13.12
CA ARG A 40 -1.87 9.62 13.40
C ARG A 40 -2.82 8.55 12.81
N GLY A 41 -2.31 7.59 12.04
CA GLY A 41 -3.06 6.48 11.47
C GLY A 41 -4.05 6.89 10.37
N ASN A 42 -3.93 8.10 9.81
CA ASN A 42 -4.92 8.67 8.91
C ASN A 42 -4.41 8.89 7.48
N ARG A 43 -3.14 8.58 7.20
CA ARG A 43 -2.55 8.69 5.87
C ARG A 43 -1.57 7.55 5.64
N VAL A 44 -1.48 7.12 4.39
CA VAL A 44 -0.43 6.22 3.90
C VAL A 44 0.48 7.02 2.99
N VAL A 45 1.78 6.92 3.23
CA VAL A 45 2.82 7.38 2.33
C VAL A 45 3.32 6.16 1.58
N ILE A 46 3.37 6.23 0.25
CA ILE A 46 3.94 5.18 -0.59
C ILE A 46 5.19 5.74 -1.24
N PHE A 47 6.30 5.04 -1.05
CA PHE A 47 7.57 5.32 -1.70
C PHE A 47 7.63 4.49 -2.98
N LEU A 48 7.84 5.16 -4.10
CA LEU A 48 7.99 4.52 -5.41
C LEU A 48 9.48 4.40 -5.72
N ASP A 49 9.88 3.36 -6.44
CA ASP A 49 11.25 3.24 -6.97
C ASP A 49 11.63 4.44 -7.84
N GLU A 50 10.65 4.96 -8.58
CA GLU A 50 10.81 6.12 -9.45
C GLU A 50 9.76 7.20 -9.15
N GLY A 51 10.22 8.44 -9.00
CA GLY A 51 9.35 9.61 -8.81
C GLY A 51 9.06 9.97 -7.35
N PRO A 52 8.14 10.94 -7.13
CA PRO A 52 7.83 11.42 -5.79
C PRO A 52 6.98 10.42 -4.99
N ALA A 53 7.18 10.42 -3.67
CA ALA A 53 6.32 9.67 -2.77
C ALA A 53 4.86 10.14 -2.86
N VAL A 54 3.93 9.20 -2.73
CA VAL A 54 2.50 9.44 -2.88
C VAL A 54 1.82 9.43 -1.52
N LEU A 55 1.05 10.48 -1.22
CA LEU A 55 0.30 10.60 0.02
C LEU A 55 -1.17 10.26 -0.21
N LEU A 56 -1.64 9.14 0.34
CA LEU A 56 -3.02 8.70 0.27
C LEU A 56 -3.76 8.93 1.59
N GLY A 57 -4.92 9.57 1.48
CA GLY A 57 -5.92 9.64 2.55
C GLY A 57 -6.92 8.48 2.45
N PRO A 58 -7.72 8.24 3.50
CA PRO A 58 -8.64 7.11 3.56
C PRO A 58 -9.68 7.09 2.43
N ILE A 59 -10.11 8.26 1.96
CA ILE A 59 -11.10 8.39 0.88
C ILE A 59 -10.55 8.02 -0.51
N HIS A 60 -9.23 7.98 -0.67
CA HIS A 60 -8.60 7.67 -1.94
C HIS A 60 -8.28 6.18 -2.08
N ILE A 61 -8.30 5.42 -0.98
CA ILE A 61 -8.01 3.98 -0.99
C ILE A 61 -9.31 3.24 -1.29
N ASN A 62 -9.37 2.62 -2.46
CA ASN A 62 -10.52 1.84 -2.87
C ASN A 62 -10.40 0.40 -2.41
N SER A 63 -9.28 -0.25 -2.71
CA SER A 63 -9.03 -1.68 -2.44
C SER A 63 -7.55 -1.96 -2.24
N ILE A 64 -7.23 -3.07 -1.58
CA ILE A 64 -5.89 -3.66 -1.51
C ILE A 64 -5.90 -4.92 -2.37
N VAL A 65 -4.89 -5.06 -3.23
CA VAL A 65 -4.74 -6.21 -4.12
C VAL A 65 -3.47 -6.93 -3.71
N ASP A 66 -3.61 -8.16 -3.23
CA ASP A 66 -2.44 -9.00 -2.92
C ASP A 66 -1.69 -9.31 -4.22
N GLN A 67 -0.38 -9.08 -4.21
CA GLN A 67 0.49 -9.43 -5.31
C GLN A 67 1.15 -10.77 -4.97
N GLN A 68 0.37 -11.85 -5.05
CA GLN A 68 0.96 -13.17 -5.08
C GLN A 68 1.93 -13.20 -6.27
N PRO A 69 3.18 -13.66 -6.09
CA PRO A 69 4.00 -13.99 -7.23
C PRO A 69 3.23 -15.07 -7.97
N ASN A 70 2.76 -14.73 -9.18
CA ASN A 70 2.21 -15.71 -10.11
C ASN A 70 3.29 -16.79 -10.24
N GLY A 71 3.04 -17.95 -9.63
CA GLY A 71 3.91 -19.10 -9.76
C GLY A 71 3.78 -19.61 -11.18
N GLU A 72 4.71 -19.19 -12.04
CA GLU A 72 4.99 -19.80 -13.33
C GLU A 72 6.41 -20.41 -13.31
#